data_AF-A0A8T4YCN7-F1
#
_entry.id   AF-A0A8T4YCN7-F1
#
_cell.length_a   1.000
_cell.length_b   1.000
_cell.length_c   1.000
_cell.angle_alpha   90.00
_cell.angle_beta   90.00
_cell.angle_gamma   90.00
#
_symmetry.space_group_name_H-M   'P 1'
#
loop_
_entity.id
_entity.type
_entity.pdbx_description
1 polymer ?
#
loop_
_entity_poly.entity_id
_entity_poly.type
_entity_poly.pdbx_seq_one_letter_code
_entity_poly.pdbx_strand_id
1 'polypeptide(L)' 'MPFQKGDFILIDYVARVKDTNEVFDTTVEAEARKFNIYSSDVIYEPMLVVLGEGWVVNGL' A
#
# COMPACT_ATOMS: atom_id res chain seq x y z
N MET A 1 11.16 -0.23 -19.21
CA MET A 1 12.32 0.19 -18.39
C MET A 1 11.90 -0.01 -16.94
N PRO A 2 12.71 -0.66 -16.09
CA PRO A 2 12.37 -0.77 -14.68
C PRO A 2 12.40 0.61 -14.02
N PHE A 3 11.62 0.77 -12.94
CA PHE A 3 11.58 1.99 -12.14
C PHE A 3 12.94 2.32 -11.52
N GLN A 4 13.22 3.61 -11.32
CA GLN A 4 14.46 4.13 -10.76
C GLN A 4 14.22 4.92 -9.48
N LYS A 5 15.30 5.12 -8.70
CA LYS A 5 15.26 6.01 -7.54
C LYS A 5 14.86 7.43 -8.00
N GLY A 6 13.90 8.03 -7.30
CA GLY A 6 13.35 9.35 -7.61
C GLY A 6 12.13 9.34 -8.52
N ASP A 7 11.75 8.18 -9.08
CA ASP A 7 10.52 8.07 -9.87
C ASP A 7 9.30 8.25 -8.96
N PHE A 8 8.32 8.99 -9.48
CA PHE A 8 7.00 9.10 -8.91
C PHE A 8 6.14 7.97 -9.48
N ILE A 9 5.63 7.12 -8.60
CA ILE A 9 4.77 6.01 -8.98
C ILE A 9 3.49 6.05 -8.15
N LEU A 10 2.41 5.57 -8.75
CA LEU A 10 1.17 5.25 -8.03
C LEU A 10 1.17 3.75 -7.77
N ILE A 11 0.95 3.36 -6.52
CA ILE A 11 0.87 1.96 -6.13
C ILE A 11 -0.47 1.63 -5.48
N ASP A 12 -0.97 0.46 -5.84
CA ASP A 12 -1.94 -0.23 -5.02
C ASP A 12 -1.24 -1.25 -4.14
N TYR A 13 -1.62 -1.32 -2.87
CA TYR A 13 -1.02 -2.28 -1.94
C TYR A 13 -2.04 -2.92 -1.01
N VAL A 14 -1.67 -4.10 -0.50
CA VAL A 14 -2.29 -4.73 0.66
C VAL A 14 -1.17 -5.09 1.63
N ALA A 15 -1.10 -4.39 2.76
CA ALA A 15 -0.08 -4.59 3.78
C ALA A 15 -0.46 -5.76 4.69
N ARG A 16 0.46 -6.71 4.83
CA ARG A 16 0.28 -7.93 5.63
C ARG A 16 1.41 -8.11 6.62
N VAL A 17 1.08 -8.53 7.83
CA VAL A 17 2.08 -9.01 8.79
C VAL A 17 2.62 -10.35 8.28
N LYS A 18 3.91 -10.43 8.00
CA LYS A 18 4.54 -11.61 7.37
C LYS A 18 4.31 -12.91 8.14
N ASP A 19 4.34 -12.85 9.46
CA ASP A 19 4.25 -14.04 10.31
C ASP A 19 2.81 -14.55 10.48
N THR A 20 1.82 -13.66 10.49
CA THR A 20 0.41 -14.01 10.75
C THR A 20 -0.47 -13.96 9.49
N ASN A 21 0.01 -13.38 8.40
CA ASN A 21 -0.76 -13.01 7.20
C ASN A 21 -1.94 -12.05 7.48
N GLU A 22 -1.98 -11.43 8.66
CA GLU A 22 -2.99 -10.45 9.02
C GLU A 22 -2.86 -9.20 8.15
N VAL A 23 -3.95 -8.81 7.50
CA VAL A 23 -4.03 -7.58 6.72
C VAL A 23 -4.40 -6.44 7.65
N PHE A 24 -3.57 -5.40 7.68
CA PHE A 24 -3.79 -4.24 8.57
C PHE A 24 -3.96 -2.93 7.81
N ASP A 25 -3.61 -2.88 6.52
CA ASP A 25 -3.76 -1.67 5.70
C ASP A 25 -3.85 -2.02 4.19
N THR A 26 -4.53 -1.18 3.40
CA THR A 26 -4.72 -1.37 1.95
C THR A 26 -5.25 -0.10 1.27
N THR A 27 -4.81 0.17 0.04
CA THR A 27 -5.41 1.20 -0.83
C THR A 27 -6.64 0.69 -1.57
N VAL A 28 -6.88 -0.62 -1.57
CA VAL A 28 -7.95 -1.27 -2.32
C VAL A 28 -9.18 -1.51 -1.43
N GLU A 29 -10.28 -0.79 -1.70
CA GLU A 29 -11.51 -0.84 -0.90
C GLU A 29 -12.09 -2.26 -0.78
N ALA A 30 -12.07 -3.02 -1.88
CA ALA A 30 -12.58 -4.39 -1.90
C ALA A 30 -11.83 -5.31 -0.93
N GLU A 31 -10.51 -5.16 -0.83
CA GLU A 31 -9.69 -5.92 0.11
C GLU A 31 -9.93 -5.41 1.54
N ALA A 32 -10.07 -4.11 1.77
CA ALA A 32 -10.41 -3.56 3.08
C ALA A 32 -11.72 -4.12 3.63
N ARG A 33 -12.75 -4.22 2.78
CA ARG A 33 -14.04 -4.83 3.14
C ARG A 33 -13.89 -6.33 3.41
N LYS A 34 -13.17 -7.06 2.56
CA LYS A 34 -12.91 -8.50 2.70
C LYS A 34 -12.17 -8.85 3.99
N PHE A 35 -11.21 -8.03 4.41
CA PHE A 35 -10.44 -8.24 5.64
C PHE A 35 -11.02 -7.49 6.86
N ASN A 36 -12.20 -6.89 6.71
CA ASN A 36 -12.90 -6.19 7.80
C ASN A 36 -12.09 -5.06 8.46
N ILE A 37 -11.29 -4.35 7.65
CA ILE A 37 -10.52 -3.15 8.04
C ILE A 37 -11.01 -1.89 7.32
N TYR A 38 -12.20 -1.96 6.73
CA TYR A 38 -12.81 -0.83 6.04
C TYR A 38 -13.12 0.33 7.00
N SER A 39 -12.80 1.55 6.57
CA SER A 39 -13.17 2.80 7.23
C SER A 39 -13.82 3.75 6.24
N SER A 40 -14.94 4.38 6.64
CA SER A 40 -15.62 5.39 5.83
C SER A 40 -14.84 6.70 5.71
N ASP A 41 -13.86 6.92 6.60
CA ASP A 41 -13.05 8.13 6.62
C ASP A 41 -11.83 8.04 5.69
N VAL A 42 -11.61 6.88 5.07
CA VAL A 42 -10.49 6.62 4.16
C VAL A 42 -10.96 6.70 2.71
N ILE A 43 -10.20 7.43 1.90
CA ILE A 43 -10.32 7.43 0.45
C ILE A 43 -9.41 6.31 -0.09
N TYR A 44 -10.01 5.28 -0.66
CA TYR A 44 -9.30 4.13 -1.21
C TYR A 44 -8.88 4.41 -2.65
N GLU A 45 -7.66 4.92 -2.81
CA GLU A 45 -7.05 5.23 -4.11
C GLU A 45 -5.54 4.90 -4.12
N PRO A 46 -4.92 4.74 -5.29
CA PRO A 46 -3.49 4.45 -5.39
C PRO A 46 -2.65 5.51 -4.67
N MET A 47 -1.69 5.04 -3.86
CA MET A 47 -0.80 5.91 -3.11
C MET A 47 0.33 6.43 -3.99
N LEU A 48 0.57 7.74 -3.97
CA LEU A 48 1.76 8.34 -4.58
C LEU A 48 2.99 8.03 -3.73
N VAL A 49 4.02 7.47 -4.37
CA VAL A 49 5.29 7.13 -3.75
C VAL A 49 6.44 7.67 -4.59
N VAL A 50 7.43 8.26 -3.92
CA VAL A 50 8.73 8.58 -4.52
C VAL A 50 9.71 7.46 -4.19
N LEU A 51 10.15 6.73 -5.22
CA LEU A 51 10.98 5.56 -5.04
C LEU A 51 12.34 5.90 -4.42
N GLY A 52 12.69 5.21 -3.34
CA GLY A 52 13.98 5.37 -2.65
C GLY A 52 14.11 6.60 -1.75
N GLU A 53 13.00 7.32 -1.49
CA GLU A 53 12.95 8.47 -0.58
C GLU A 53 12.34 8.14 0.81
N GLY A 54 12.19 6.85 1.13
CA GLY A 54 11.76 6.40 2.46
C GLY A 54 10.25 6.55 2.74
N TRP A 55 9.44 6.75 1.71
CA TRP A 55 7.97 6.81 1.82
C TRP A 55 7.33 5.47 2.19
N VAL A 56 8.03 4.37 1.90
CA VAL A 56 7.60 3.00 2.17
C VAL A 56 8.72 2.23 2.88
N VAL A 57 8.38 1.09 3.49
CA VAL A 57 9.35 0.22 4.16
C VAL A 57 10.42 -0.24 3.17
N ASN A 58 11.69 -0.19 3.58
CA ASN A 58 12.79 -0.66 2.73
C ASN A 58 12.61 -2.15 2.39
N GLY A 59 12.70 -2.47 1.10
CA GLY A 59 12.55 -3.85 0.60
C GLY A 59 11.11 -4.28 0.36
N LEU A 60 10.15 -3.33 0.35
CA LEU A 60 8.88 -3.49 -0.36
C LEU A 60 9.11 -3.85 -1.83
#